data_AF-A0A371XU69-F1
#
_entry.id   AF-A0A371XU69-F1
#
_cell.length_a   1.000
_cell.length_b   1.000
_cell.length_c   1.000
_cell.angle_alpha   90.00
_cell.angle_beta   90.00
_cell.angle_gamma   90.00
#
_symmetry.space_group_name_H-M   'P 1'
#
loop_
_entity.id
_entity.type
_entity.pdbx_description
1 polymer ?
#
loop_
_entity_poly.entity_id
_entity_poly.type
_entity_poly.pdbx_seq_one_letter_code
_entity_poly.pdbx_strand_id
1 'polypeptide(L)'
;MCLVPETRSKLMLSDKVLRLIPDERVARADYLGTVLQSEPVRHQIASSLSGSTGQANISQEAVLNLRVPKKSVDEQRRIVEVLGAVDERILLERVLLAKRQKVQEGALGELFACHRQQFRASRLMYVSKGPGDYGSSASAVERYPGLPRYVRITDIDDYGRLTQDPGSVMSVPLAVGRRYLLSEGDLLLARTGFTTGKSYLYRAEDGFCSFAGYLVRFRIDPDKMFPAYAFFWTRSRWFKGWVARNVREVGQRNISAAEYNLHEVPVPPLEVQEDVVRLGEGFQAELALREREIDQLMRLKQALTRDLIGG
;
A
#
# COMPACT_ATOMS: atom_id res chain seq x y z
N MET A 1 19.00 12.33 4.60
CA MET A 1 20.37 12.53 5.12
C MET A 1 21.00 11.15 5.27
N CYS A 2 22.26 10.97 4.90
CA CYS A 2 22.88 9.65 4.77
C CYS A 2 24.24 9.65 5.46
N LEU A 3 24.51 8.63 6.28
CA LEU A 3 25.84 8.38 6.82
C LEU A 3 26.63 7.59 5.79
N VAL A 4 27.81 8.09 5.42
CA VAL A 4 28.69 7.45 4.44
C VAL A 4 29.93 6.98 5.17
N PRO A 5 30.00 5.70 5.58
CA PRO A 5 31.12 5.18 6.36
C PRO A 5 32.40 5.06 5.52
N GLU A 6 32.26 4.74 4.23
CA GLU A 6 33.38 4.63 3.29
C GLU A 6 33.03 5.27 1.95
N THR A 7 34.02 5.86 1.29
CA THR A 7 33.88 6.41 -0.06
C THR A 7 34.87 5.74 -1.00
N ARG A 8 34.40 5.45 -2.23
CA ARG A 8 35.30 5.05 -3.31
C ARG A 8 36.17 6.23 -3.74
N SER A 9 37.37 5.93 -4.25
CA SER A 9 38.27 6.95 -4.80
C SER A 9 37.58 7.80 -5.87
N LYS A 10 37.84 9.12 -5.85
CA LYS A 10 37.27 10.13 -6.76
C LYS A 10 35.74 10.24 -6.77
N LEU A 11 35.08 9.92 -5.66
CA LEU A 11 33.65 10.22 -5.50
C LEU A 11 33.45 11.74 -5.40
N MET A 12 32.76 12.34 -6.37
CA MET A 12 32.38 13.75 -6.36
C MET A 12 30.99 13.93 -5.76
N LEU A 13 30.82 15.00 -4.98
CA LEU A 13 29.54 15.42 -4.43
C LEU A 13 28.87 16.41 -5.39
N SER A 14 27.56 16.29 -5.58
CA SER A 14 26.79 17.34 -6.25
C SER A 14 26.76 18.61 -5.38
N ASP A 15 26.70 19.75 -6.05
CA ASP A 15 26.46 21.09 -5.49
C ASP A 15 25.21 21.19 -4.60
N LYS A 16 24.25 20.27 -4.74
CA LYS A 16 23.02 20.20 -3.93
C LYS A 16 23.16 19.38 -2.65
N VAL A 17 24.35 18.86 -2.35
CA VAL A 17 24.61 18.04 -1.17
C VAL A 17 25.62 18.73 -0.27
N LEU A 18 25.28 18.85 1.02
CA LEU A 18 26.20 19.34 2.04
C LEU A 18 26.86 18.16 2.75
N ARG A 19 28.19 18.22 2.86
CA ARG A 19 28.98 17.26 3.64
C ARG A 19 29.26 17.85 5.01
N LEU A 20 28.84 17.15 6.06
CA LEU A 20 29.18 17.47 7.43
C LEU A 20 30.24 16.49 7.92
N ILE A 21 31.30 17.01 8.53
CA ILE A 21 32.36 16.23 9.17
C ILE A 21 32.45 16.73 10.61
N PRO A 22 31.79 16.04 11.57
CA PRO A 22 31.85 16.46 12.96
C PRO A 22 33.19 16.11 13.60
N ASP A 23 33.58 16.86 14.64
CA ASP A 23 34.64 16.43 15.54
C ASP A 23 34.10 15.28 16.40
N GLU A 24 34.56 14.06 16.15
CA GLU A 24 34.13 12.83 16.84
C GLU A 24 34.38 12.87 18.36
N ARG A 25 35.24 13.76 18.85
CA ARG A 25 35.44 13.98 20.30
C ARG A 25 34.26 14.74 20.94
N VAL A 26 33.46 15.42 20.13
CA VAL A 26 32.33 16.26 20.55
C VAL A 26 31.00 15.65 20.14
N ALA A 27 30.88 15.23 18.88
CA ALA A 27 29.67 14.67 18.34
C ALA A 27 30.00 13.52 17.38
N ARG A 28 29.50 12.32 17.67
CA ARG A 28 29.61 11.18 16.76
C ARG A 28 28.82 11.44 15.49
N ALA A 29 29.35 11.03 14.33
CA ALA A 29 28.66 11.21 13.05
C ALA A 29 27.32 10.48 12.97
N ASP A 30 27.20 9.30 13.57
CA ASP A 30 25.96 8.52 13.62
C ASP A 30 24.89 9.19 14.49
N TYR A 31 25.27 9.68 15.67
CA TYR A 31 24.40 10.44 16.56
C TYR A 31 23.91 11.73 15.90
N LEU A 32 24.81 12.50 15.28
CA LEU A 32 24.43 13.69 14.53
C LEU A 32 23.49 13.35 13.37
N GLY A 33 23.73 12.20 12.73
CA GLY A 33 22.84 11.59 11.73
C GLY A 33 21.42 11.38 12.25
N THR A 34 21.27 10.84 13.47
CA THR A 34 19.96 10.64 14.10
C THR A 34 19.32 11.97 14.51
N VAL A 35 20.09 12.87 15.12
CA VAL A 35 19.60 14.16 15.63
C VAL A 35 19.06 15.06 14.51
N LEU A 36 19.75 15.18 13.38
CA LEU A 36 19.25 16.04 12.28
C LEU A 36 18.02 15.43 11.57
N GLN A 37 17.68 14.15 11.82
CA GLN A 37 16.42 13.55 11.40
C GLN A 37 15.29 13.69 12.43
N SER A 38 15.60 14.10 13.65
CA SER A 38 14.61 14.29 14.71
C SER A 38 13.67 15.46 14.42
N GLU A 39 12.43 15.36 14.90
CA GLU A 39 11.36 16.35 14.68
C GLU A 39 11.80 17.80 15.02
N PRO A 40 12.42 18.09 16.19
CA PRO A 40 12.81 19.46 16.53
C PRO A 40 13.81 20.08 15.56
N VAL A 41 14.78 19.28 15.08
CA VAL A 41 15.80 19.77 14.15
C VAL A 41 15.25 19.86 12.72
N ARG A 42 14.36 18.96 12.33
CA ARG A 42 13.64 19.05 11.05
C ARG A 42 12.76 20.29 10.98
N HIS A 43 12.16 20.72 12.09
CA HIS A 43 11.45 21.99 12.19
C HIS A 43 12.37 23.20 12.03
N GLN A 44 13.54 23.20 12.68
CA GLN A 44 14.55 24.25 12.47
C GLN A 44 14.96 24.33 10.99
N ILE A 45 15.30 23.19 10.39
CA ILE A 45 15.64 23.09 8.96
C ILE A 45 14.51 23.68 8.10
N ALA A 46 13.27 23.26 8.32
CA ALA A 46 12.11 23.74 7.55
C ALA A 46 11.92 25.25 7.67
N SER A 47 12.11 25.82 8.87
CA SER A 47 12.01 27.27 9.11
C SER A 47 13.14 28.09 8.48
N SER A 48 14.28 27.44 8.18
CA SER A 48 15.45 28.07 7.56
C SER A 48 15.53 27.84 6.05
N LEU A 49 14.54 27.16 5.45
CA LEU A 49 14.48 26.99 4.00
C LEU A 49 14.18 28.32 3.32
N SER A 50 14.88 28.59 2.21
CA SER A 50 14.62 29.72 1.32
C SER A 50 14.19 29.22 -0.07
N GLY A 51 13.38 30.01 -0.77
CA GLY A 51 12.85 29.67 -2.11
C GLY A 51 11.37 29.27 -2.10
N SER A 52 10.79 29.13 -3.29
CA SER A 52 9.39 28.74 -3.49
C SER A 52 9.17 27.23 -3.36
N THR A 53 7.92 26.81 -3.19
CA THR A 53 7.50 25.40 -3.09
C THR A 53 8.00 24.61 -4.31
N GLY A 54 8.96 23.71 -4.11
CA GLY A 54 9.60 22.91 -5.16
C GLY A 54 11.05 23.27 -5.48
N GLN A 55 11.54 24.43 -5.02
CA GLN A 55 12.95 24.87 -5.14
C GLN A 55 13.52 25.36 -3.79
N ALA A 56 13.05 24.78 -2.69
CA ALA A 56 13.53 25.10 -1.36
C ALA A 56 15.00 24.66 -1.20
N ASN A 57 15.88 25.59 -0.81
CA ASN A 57 17.28 25.32 -0.49
C ASN A 57 17.58 25.68 0.97
N ILE A 58 18.63 25.10 1.53
CA ILE A 58 19.18 25.48 2.84
C ILE A 58 20.64 25.91 2.65
N SER A 59 21.04 27.03 3.25
CA SER A 59 22.43 27.50 3.18
C SER A 59 23.32 26.71 4.14
N GLN A 60 24.63 26.67 3.87
CA GLN A 60 25.60 26.07 4.80
C GLN A 60 25.58 26.75 6.16
N GLU A 61 25.47 28.08 6.18
CA GLU A 61 25.37 28.87 7.40
C GLU A 61 24.15 28.47 8.24
N ALA A 62 22.98 28.29 7.60
CA ALA A 62 21.77 27.85 8.30
C ALA A 62 21.96 26.45 8.93
N VAL A 63 22.63 25.53 8.23
CA VAL A 63 22.94 24.19 8.77
C VAL A 63 23.91 24.27 9.95
N LEU A 64 24.95 25.10 9.88
CA LEU A 64 25.91 25.28 10.96
C LEU A 64 25.30 25.95 12.20
N ASN A 65 24.23 26.73 12.02
CA ASN A 65 23.48 27.39 13.10
C ASN A 65 22.37 26.53 13.71
N LEU A 66 22.18 25.29 13.25
CA LEU A 66 21.19 24.37 13.85
C LEU A 66 21.55 24.08 15.30
N ARG A 67 20.56 24.20 16.18
CA ARG A 67 20.70 23.84 17.59
C ARG A 67 20.47 22.35 17.74
N VAL A 68 21.50 21.66 18.23
CA VAL A 68 21.49 20.22 18.49
C VAL A 68 21.77 19.93 19.97
N PRO A 69 21.17 18.88 20.56
CA PRO A 69 21.41 18.54 21.97
C PRO A 69 22.85 18.10 22.20
N LYS A 70 23.49 18.71 23.21
CA LYS A 70 24.85 18.40 23.63
C LYS A 70 24.82 17.28 24.69
N LYS A 71 25.01 16.05 24.25
CA LYS A 71 25.15 14.84 25.10
C LYS A 71 26.61 14.40 25.16
N SER A 72 27.02 13.69 26.21
CA SER A 72 28.36 13.10 26.28
C SER A 72 28.55 12.03 25.20
N VAL A 73 29.79 11.78 24.75
CA VAL A 73 30.07 10.78 23.70
C VAL A 73 29.53 9.39 24.06
N ASP A 74 29.57 9.01 25.35
CA ASP A 74 29.01 7.74 25.84
C ASP A 74 27.47 7.69 25.81
N GLU A 75 26.80 8.81 26.08
CA GLU A 75 25.34 8.91 25.90
C GLU A 75 24.97 8.87 24.42
N GLN A 76 25.69 9.61 23.57
CA GLN A 76 25.48 9.59 22.12
C GLN A 76 25.57 8.17 21.56
N ARG A 77 26.60 7.41 21.95
CA ARG A 77 26.74 6.00 21.59
C ARG A 77 25.52 5.18 22.01
N ARG A 78 25.11 5.27 23.28
CA ARG A 78 23.95 4.52 23.80
C ARG A 78 22.64 4.87 23.09
N ILE A 79 22.42 6.15 22.78
CA ILE A 79 21.22 6.61 22.05
C ILE A 79 21.19 5.97 20.65
N VAL A 80 22.31 6.01 19.93
CA VAL A 80 22.41 5.42 18.59
C VAL A 80 22.22 3.91 18.64
N GLU A 81 22.83 3.22 19.61
CA GLU A 81 22.67 1.77 19.79
C GLU A 81 21.20 1.38 20.01
N VAL A 82 20.49 2.07 20.90
CA VAL A 82 19.07 1.80 21.19
C VAL A 82 18.19 2.06 19.98
N LEU A 83 18.33 3.22 19.33
CA LEU A 83 17.50 3.58 18.17
C LEU A 83 17.84 2.71 16.95
N GLY A 84 19.11 2.35 16.77
CA GLY A 84 19.60 1.46 15.73
C GLY A 84 19.03 0.04 15.88
N ALA A 85 18.95 -0.49 17.10
CA ALA A 85 18.34 -1.80 17.34
C ALA A 85 16.85 -1.83 16.95
N VAL A 86 16.11 -0.74 17.19
CA VAL A 86 14.70 -0.63 16.76
C VAL A 86 14.59 -0.53 15.24
N ASP A 87 15.48 0.23 14.59
CA ASP A 87 15.54 0.33 13.14
C ASP A 87 15.84 -1.01 12.46
N GLU A 88 16.82 -1.76 12.99
CA GLU A 88 17.14 -3.10 12.51
C GLU A 88 15.92 -4.02 12.63
N ARG A 89 15.21 -3.97 13.76
CA ARG A 89 13.99 -4.76 13.95
C ARG A 89 12.90 -4.40 12.92
N ILE A 90 12.65 -3.11 12.70
CA ILE A 90 11.67 -2.65 11.69
C ILE A 90 12.05 -3.16 10.30
N LEU A 91 13.33 -3.06 9.93
CA LEU A 91 13.83 -3.54 8.63
C LEU A 91 13.62 -5.05 8.48
N LEU A 92 14.00 -5.83 9.50
CA LEU A 92 13.83 -7.29 9.51
C LEU A 92 12.36 -7.68 9.38
N GLU A 93 11.46 -7.04 10.12
CA GLU A 93 10.03 -7.33 10.05
C GLU A 93 9.44 -7.02 8.66
N ARG A 94 9.86 -5.93 8.01
CA ARG A 94 9.44 -5.60 6.64
C ARG A 94 9.92 -6.64 5.63
N VAL A 95 11.16 -7.11 5.77
CA VAL A 95 11.70 -8.18 4.91
C VAL A 95 10.94 -9.49 5.12
N LEU A 96 10.66 -9.85 6.37
CA LEU A 96 9.90 -11.05 6.72
C LEU A 96 8.45 -10.97 6.21
N LEU A 97 7.80 -9.81 6.35
CA LEU A 97 6.45 -9.56 5.82
C LEU A 97 6.41 -9.80 4.30
N ALA A 98 7.34 -9.21 3.54
CA ALA A 98 7.42 -9.39 2.09
C ALA A 98 7.68 -10.86 1.71
N LYS A 99 8.50 -11.59 2.49
CA LYS A 99 8.74 -13.02 2.27
C LYS A 99 7.48 -13.86 2.56
N ARG A 100 6.76 -13.57 3.65
CA ARG A 100 5.49 -14.24 3.99
C ARG A 100 4.45 -14.04 2.90
N GLN A 101 4.29 -12.81 2.42
CA GLN A 101 3.39 -12.49 1.30
C GLN A 101 3.67 -13.39 0.09
N LYS A 102 4.93 -13.52 -0.33
CA LYS A 102 5.30 -14.38 -1.47
C LYS A 102 5.00 -15.86 -1.25
N VAL A 103 5.22 -16.38 -0.04
CA VAL A 103 4.91 -17.78 0.30
C VAL A 103 3.41 -18.03 0.24
N GLN A 104 2.62 -17.13 0.82
CA GLN A 104 1.16 -17.22 0.82
C GLN A 104 0.58 -17.12 -0.61
N GLU A 105 1.11 -16.23 -1.45
CA GLU A 105 0.76 -16.16 -2.87
C GLU A 105 1.11 -17.45 -3.63
N GLY A 106 2.26 -18.06 -3.30
CA GLY A 106 2.67 -19.36 -3.84
C GLY A 106 1.68 -20.47 -3.48
N ALA A 107 1.32 -20.58 -2.20
CA ALA A 107 0.40 -21.60 -1.69
C ALA A 107 -1.00 -21.50 -2.34
N LEU A 108 -1.60 -20.30 -2.38
CA LEU A 108 -2.86 -20.09 -3.10
C LEU A 108 -2.70 -20.38 -4.60
N GLY A 109 -1.56 -20.03 -5.19
CA GLY A 109 -1.22 -20.34 -6.57
C GLY A 109 -1.26 -21.84 -6.85
N GLU A 110 -0.68 -22.68 -6.01
CA GLU A 110 -0.69 -24.13 -6.18
C GLU A 110 -2.10 -24.72 -6.05
N LEU A 111 -2.89 -24.26 -5.07
CA LEU A 111 -4.29 -24.66 -4.91
C LEU A 111 -5.12 -24.34 -6.16
N PHE A 112 -5.02 -23.12 -6.68
CA PHE A 112 -5.71 -22.75 -7.91
C PHE A 112 -5.18 -23.51 -9.15
N ALA A 113 -3.92 -23.97 -9.14
CA ALA A 113 -3.40 -24.84 -10.20
C ALA A 113 -4.18 -26.16 -10.22
N CYS A 114 -4.33 -26.77 -9.05
CA CYS A 114 -5.08 -27.99 -8.84
C CYS A 114 -6.55 -27.81 -9.24
N HIS A 115 -7.18 -26.72 -8.80
CA HIS A 115 -8.60 -26.46 -9.07
C HIS A 115 -8.88 -26.33 -10.57
N ARG A 116 -7.98 -25.68 -11.33
CA ARG A 116 -8.12 -25.57 -12.79
C ARG A 116 -8.05 -26.92 -13.51
N GLN A 117 -7.37 -27.90 -12.94
CA GLN A 117 -7.24 -29.24 -13.53
C GLN A 117 -8.42 -30.14 -13.15
N GLN A 118 -8.93 -29.99 -11.92
CA GLN A 118 -9.93 -30.88 -11.35
C GLN A 118 -11.37 -30.43 -11.60
N PHE A 119 -11.61 -29.13 -11.69
CA PHE A 119 -12.96 -28.58 -11.73
C PHE A 119 -13.24 -27.85 -13.05
N ARG A 120 -14.49 -27.96 -13.50
CA ARG A 120 -14.96 -27.27 -14.69
C ARG A 120 -14.92 -25.76 -14.46
N ALA A 121 -14.47 -25.04 -15.49
CA ALA A 121 -14.53 -23.59 -15.48
C ALA A 121 -15.91 -23.09 -15.93
N SER A 122 -16.32 -21.95 -15.36
CA SER A 122 -17.48 -21.18 -15.81
C SER A 122 -17.05 -19.75 -16.09
N ARG A 123 -17.81 -19.06 -16.96
CA ARG A 123 -17.57 -17.63 -17.22
C ARG A 123 -18.01 -16.81 -16.02
N LEU A 124 -17.26 -15.75 -15.71
CA LEU A 124 -17.49 -14.89 -14.55
C LEU A 124 -18.94 -14.37 -14.49
N MET A 125 -19.53 -14.04 -15.64
CA MET A 125 -20.93 -13.60 -15.71
C MET A 125 -21.96 -14.66 -15.26
N TYR A 126 -21.67 -15.95 -15.40
CA TYR A 126 -22.62 -17.03 -15.06
C TYR A 126 -22.57 -17.45 -13.59
N VAL A 127 -21.43 -17.21 -12.95
CA VAL A 127 -21.25 -17.34 -11.49
C VAL A 127 -21.58 -16.04 -10.73
N SER A 128 -22.04 -15.03 -11.46
CA SER A 128 -22.55 -13.77 -10.93
C SER A 128 -24.07 -13.69 -11.12
N LYS A 129 -24.74 -12.77 -10.42
CA LYS A 129 -26.17 -12.46 -10.58
C LYS A 129 -26.49 -11.71 -11.89
N GLY A 130 -25.53 -11.66 -12.82
CA GLY A 130 -25.62 -10.92 -14.08
C GLY A 130 -24.23 -10.57 -14.64
N PRO A 131 -24.17 -9.92 -15.81
CA PRO A 131 -22.93 -9.37 -16.34
C PRO A 131 -22.39 -8.26 -15.45
N GLY A 132 -21.09 -7.99 -15.55
CA GLY A 132 -20.48 -6.89 -14.83
C GLY A 132 -20.96 -5.52 -15.29
N ASP A 133 -21.15 -4.60 -14.35
CA ASP A 133 -21.64 -3.24 -14.61
C ASP A 133 -20.59 -2.16 -14.28
N TYR A 134 -20.62 -1.05 -15.01
CA TYR A 134 -19.68 0.06 -14.81
C TYR A 134 -20.14 1.00 -13.70
N GLY A 135 -19.17 1.62 -13.02
CA GLY A 135 -19.41 2.64 -12.01
C GLY A 135 -19.79 4.01 -12.58
N SER A 136 -19.92 4.98 -11.67
CA SER A 136 -20.27 6.36 -12.02
C SER A 136 -19.18 7.05 -12.85
N SER A 137 -19.57 7.84 -13.86
CA SER A 137 -18.65 8.77 -14.54
C SER A 137 -18.53 10.13 -13.84
N ALA A 138 -19.18 10.31 -12.68
CA ALA A 138 -19.16 11.56 -11.94
C ALA A 138 -17.75 11.96 -11.49
N SER A 139 -17.52 13.26 -11.42
CA SER A 139 -16.34 13.83 -10.77
C SER A 139 -16.37 13.54 -9.27
N ALA A 140 -15.19 13.21 -8.74
CA ALA A 140 -14.99 13.07 -7.31
C ALA A 140 -15.11 14.45 -6.62
N VAL A 141 -15.63 14.46 -5.40
CA VAL A 141 -15.63 15.63 -4.52
C VAL A 141 -14.80 15.32 -3.27
N GLU A 142 -14.37 16.36 -2.57
CA GLU A 142 -13.68 16.22 -1.28
C GLU A 142 -14.49 15.32 -0.34
N ARG A 143 -13.77 14.53 0.49
CA ARG A 143 -14.41 13.60 1.41
C ARG A 143 -15.35 14.36 2.34
N TYR A 144 -16.63 13.97 2.33
CA TYR A 144 -17.65 14.57 3.18
C TYR A 144 -18.42 13.49 3.96
N PRO A 145 -18.51 13.60 5.31
CA PRO A 145 -19.34 12.71 6.12
C PRO A 145 -20.81 12.71 5.66
N GLY A 146 -21.39 11.53 5.40
CA GLY A 146 -22.76 11.38 4.89
C GLY A 146 -22.86 11.24 3.37
N LEU A 147 -21.80 11.54 2.62
CA LEU A 147 -21.68 11.12 1.23
C LEU A 147 -20.95 9.76 1.14
N PRO A 148 -21.29 8.92 0.15
CA PRO A 148 -20.58 7.67 -0.06
C PRO A 148 -19.11 7.94 -0.41
N ARG A 149 -18.21 7.12 0.14
CA ARG A 149 -16.82 7.01 -0.31
C ARG A 149 -16.83 6.65 -1.79
N TYR A 150 -16.09 7.38 -2.61
CA TYR A 150 -16.01 7.11 -4.03
C TYR A 150 -14.77 6.28 -4.36
N VAL A 151 -14.95 4.96 -4.46
CA VAL A 151 -13.89 4.00 -4.73
C VAL A 151 -13.42 4.17 -6.17
N ARG A 152 -12.14 4.54 -6.33
CA ARG A 152 -11.47 4.70 -7.63
C ARG A 152 -10.37 3.65 -7.80
N ILE A 153 -9.95 3.42 -9.04
CA ILE A 153 -8.85 2.49 -9.35
C ILE A 153 -7.54 2.81 -8.63
N THR A 154 -7.29 4.09 -8.34
CA THR A 154 -6.11 4.59 -7.61
C THR A 154 -6.18 4.33 -6.11
N ASP A 155 -7.38 4.07 -5.58
CA ASP A 155 -7.59 3.82 -4.17
C ASP A 155 -7.33 2.36 -3.82
N ILE A 156 -7.21 1.46 -4.82
CA ILE A 156 -7.03 0.03 -4.64
C ILE A 156 -5.54 -0.33 -4.79
N ASP A 157 -4.95 -0.88 -3.73
CA ASP A 157 -3.59 -1.40 -3.76
C ASP A 157 -3.48 -2.76 -4.48
N ASP A 158 -2.27 -3.29 -4.63
CA ASP A 158 -2.04 -4.59 -5.29
C ASP A 158 -2.57 -5.79 -4.48
N TYR A 159 -2.95 -5.54 -3.23
CA TYR A 159 -3.51 -6.50 -2.28
C TYR A 159 -5.04 -6.48 -2.21
N GLY A 160 -5.67 -5.54 -2.95
CA GLY A 160 -7.11 -5.35 -2.94
C GLY A 160 -7.62 -4.66 -1.68
N ARG A 161 -6.78 -3.82 -1.06
CA ARG A 161 -7.15 -2.97 0.07
C ARG A 161 -7.35 -1.55 -0.41
N LEU A 162 -8.27 -0.84 0.23
CA LEU A 162 -8.48 0.57 -0.02
C LEU A 162 -7.45 1.42 0.71
N THR A 163 -7.01 2.51 0.09
CA THR A 163 -6.15 3.53 0.71
C THR A 163 -6.79 4.05 1.99
N GLN A 164 -5.99 4.21 3.03
CA GLN A 164 -6.39 4.79 4.31
C GLN A 164 -5.87 6.22 4.48
N ASP A 165 -5.15 6.76 3.48
CA ASP A 165 -4.68 8.14 3.49
C ASP A 165 -5.87 9.10 3.36
N PRO A 166 -6.21 9.89 4.41
CA PRO A 166 -7.38 10.76 4.40
C PRO A 166 -7.36 11.78 3.26
N GLY A 167 -6.17 12.24 2.83
CA GLY A 167 -6.03 13.20 1.72
C GLY A 167 -6.32 12.60 0.35
N SER A 168 -6.25 11.27 0.23
CA SER A 168 -6.53 10.55 -1.02
C SER A 168 -7.98 10.06 -1.09
N VAL A 169 -8.68 9.89 0.03
CA VAL A 169 -10.06 9.39 0.05
C VAL A 169 -11.02 10.48 -0.45
N MET A 170 -11.90 10.14 -1.38
CA MET A 170 -12.88 11.06 -1.96
C MET A 170 -14.32 10.60 -1.76
N SER A 171 -15.27 11.50 -2.02
CA SER A 171 -16.71 11.22 -2.03
C SER A 171 -17.32 11.43 -3.41
N VAL A 172 -18.57 10.98 -3.59
CA VAL A 172 -19.41 11.28 -4.76
C VAL A 172 -20.78 11.78 -4.29
N PRO A 173 -21.37 12.82 -4.92
CA PRO A 173 -22.70 13.29 -4.55
C PRO A 173 -23.75 12.18 -4.61
N LEU A 174 -24.58 12.08 -3.58
CA LEU A 174 -25.55 10.99 -3.43
C LEU A 174 -26.52 10.90 -4.61
N ALA A 175 -26.92 12.04 -5.19
CA ALA A 175 -27.80 12.10 -6.36
C ALA A 175 -27.30 11.26 -7.55
N VAL A 176 -25.98 11.13 -7.71
CA VAL A 176 -25.37 10.33 -8.78
C VAL A 176 -24.85 8.99 -8.23
N GLY A 177 -24.25 8.99 -7.04
CA GLY A 177 -23.65 7.82 -6.41
C GLY A 177 -24.65 6.72 -6.01
N ARG A 178 -25.91 7.09 -5.74
CA ARG A 178 -26.94 6.16 -5.23
C ARG A 178 -27.12 4.89 -6.08
N ARG A 179 -26.99 4.99 -7.41
CA ARG A 179 -27.11 3.85 -8.34
C ARG A 179 -25.92 2.87 -8.27
N TYR A 180 -24.79 3.35 -7.78
CA TYR A 180 -23.51 2.63 -7.75
C TYR A 180 -23.10 2.27 -6.33
N LEU A 181 -24.05 2.24 -5.38
CA LEU A 181 -23.78 1.78 -4.03
C LEU A 181 -23.33 0.32 -4.04
N LEU A 182 -22.30 0.05 -3.25
CA LEU A 182 -21.76 -1.29 -3.05
C LEU A 182 -22.57 -2.04 -2.00
N SER A 183 -22.66 -3.35 -2.17
CA SER A 183 -23.27 -4.30 -1.26
C SER A 183 -22.26 -5.37 -0.88
N GLU A 184 -22.42 -5.98 0.31
CA GLU A 184 -21.51 -7.01 0.82
C GLU A 184 -21.20 -8.06 -0.27
N GLY A 185 -19.90 -8.31 -0.50
CA GLY A 185 -19.45 -9.26 -1.51
C GLY A 185 -19.43 -8.74 -2.95
N ASP A 186 -19.73 -7.46 -3.20
CA ASP A 186 -19.51 -6.86 -4.51
C ASP A 186 -18.00 -6.91 -4.85
N LEU A 187 -17.65 -7.57 -5.96
CA LEU A 187 -16.29 -7.66 -6.47
C LEU A 187 -16.06 -6.56 -7.52
N LEU A 188 -15.09 -5.68 -7.30
CA LEU A 188 -14.69 -4.65 -8.25
C LEU A 188 -13.40 -5.03 -8.96
N LEU A 189 -13.36 -4.82 -10.28
CA LEU A 189 -12.19 -5.02 -11.14
C LEU A 189 -11.83 -3.72 -11.86
N ALA A 190 -10.58 -3.27 -11.69
CA ALA A 190 -10.06 -2.10 -12.39
C ALA A 190 -9.86 -2.40 -13.88
N ARG A 191 -10.23 -1.43 -14.71
CA ARG A 191 -10.44 -1.68 -16.14
C ARG A 191 -9.54 -0.86 -17.07
N THR A 192 -8.71 0.02 -16.52
CA THR A 192 -7.87 0.96 -17.28
C THR A 192 -6.49 1.16 -16.66
N GLY A 193 -5.53 1.51 -17.51
CA GLY A 193 -4.18 1.96 -17.14
C GLY A 193 -3.32 0.86 -16.52
N PHE A 194 -2.36 1.28 -15.70
CA PHE A 194 -1.48 0.37 -14.94
C PHE A 194 -2.22 -0.39 -13.84
N THR A 195 -3.43 0.04 -13.49
CA THR A 195 -4.29 -0.60 -12.50
C THR A 195 -5.16 -1.69 -13.07
N THR A 196 -5.19 -1.89 -14.40
CA THR A 196 -6.05 -2.92 -15.02
C THR A 196 -5.79 -4.30 -14.39
N GLY A 197 -6.86 -4.94 -13.94
CA GLY A 197 -6.82 -6.23 -13.25
C GLY A 197 -6.69 -6.14 -11.73
N LYS A 198 -6.44 -4.97 -11.13
CA LYS A 198 -6.57 -4.81 -9.68
C LYS A 198 -8.01 -5.12 -9.26
N SER A 199 -8.15 -5.81 -8.14
CA SER A 199 -9.44 -6.26 -7.64
C SER A 199 -9.66 -5.79 -6.21
N TYR A 200 -10.91 -5.48 -5.87
CA TYR A 200 -11.32 -5.15 -4.51
C TYR A 200 -12.61 -5.90 -4.18
N LEU A 201 -12.67 -6.51 -3.01
CA LEU A 201 -13.88 -7.16 -2.50
C LEU A 201 -14.49 -6.24 -1.44
N TYR A 202 -15.69 -5.74 -1.69
CA TYR A 202 -16.36 -4.86 -0.76
C TYR A 202 -16.84 -5.61 0.49
N ARG A 203 -16.49 -5.07 1.65
CA ARG A 203 -17.02 -5.46 2.96
C ARG A 203 -17.78 -4.30 3.57
N ALA A 204 -18.86 -4.58 4.30
CA ALA A 204 -19.66 -3.57 4.98
C ALA A 204 -18.82 -2.73 5.97
N GLU A 205 -17.73 -3.30 6.51
CA GLU A 205 -16.76 -2.63 7.37
C GLU A 205 -16.01 -1.49 6.67
N ASP A 206 -15.90 -1.50 5.33
CA ASP A 206 -15.33 -0.40 4.55
C ASP A 206 -16.28 0.81 4.45
N GLY A 207 -17.50 0.67 4.99
CA GLY A 207 -18.49 1.73 5.13
C GLY A 207 -19.23 2.07 3.85
N PHE A 208 -20.00 3.15 3.90
CA PHE A 208 -20.88 3.57 2.81
C PHE A 208 -20.10 3.95 1.54
N CYS A 209 -20.08 3.06 0.54
CA CYS A 209 -19.26 3.21 -0.67
C CYS A 209 -20.08 3.21 -1.97
N SER A 210 -19.61 4.01 -2.93
CA SER A 210 -19.96 3.96 -4.36
C SER A 210 -18.69 3.82 -5.20
N PHE A 211 -18.76 3.28 -6.41
CA PHE A 211 -17.58 3.05 -7.25
C PHE A 211 -17.57 3.86 -8.56
N ALA A 212 -16.37 4.21 -9.02
CA ALA A 212 -16.13 5.00 -10.22
C ALA A 212 -16.14 4.17 -11.52
N GLY A 213 -16.35 4.83 -12.66
CA GLY A 213 -16.58 4.22 -13.97
C GLY A 213 -15.39 3.46 -14.58
N TYR A 214 -14.20 3.63 -14.00
CA TYR A 214 -13.02 2.84 -14.31
C TYR A 214 -12.95 1.49 -13.57
N LEU A 215 -14.00 1.15 -12.84
CA LEU A 215 -14.20 -0.15 -12.22
C LEU A 215 -15.39 -0.86 -12.86
N VAL A 216 -15.29 -2.19 -12.93
CA VAL A 216 -16.39 -3.10 -13.27
C VAL A 216 -16.79 -3.82 -12.00
N ARG A 217 -18.07 -3.79 -11.64
CA ARG A 217 -18.59 -4.55 -10.52
C ARG A 217 -19.15 -5.88 -11.00
N PHE A 218 -18.86 -6.94 -10.26
CA PHE A 218 -19.52 -8.24 -10.34
C PHE A 218 -20.21 -8.53 -9.01
N ARG A 219 -21.51 -8.80 -9.07
CA ARG A 219 -22.28 -9.33 -7.93
C ARG A 219 -22.22 -10.83 -7.97
N ILE A 220 -21.25 -11.41 -7.26
CA ILE A 220 -21.07 -12.87 -7.25
C ILE A 220 -22.32 -13.53 -6.64
N ASP A 221 -22.76 -14.62 -7.24
CA ASP A 221 -23.90 -15.41 -6.79
C ASP A 221 -23.44 -16.42 -5.72
N PRO A 222 -23.74 -16.20 -4.43
CA PRO A 222 -23.17 -17.01 -3.34
C PRO A 222 -23.61 -18.48 -3.40
N ASP A 223 -24.72 -18.79 -4.07
CA ASP A 223 -25.18 -20.17 -4.28
C ASP A 223 -24.31 -20.93 -5.29
N LYS A 224 -23.50 -20.22 -6.08
CA LYS A 224 -22.58 -20.79 -7.09
C LYS A 224 -21.13 -20.64 -6.69
N MET A 225 -20.77 -19.50 -6.11
CA MET A 225 -19.40 -19.19 -5.76
C MET A 225 -19.32 -18.19 -4.62
N PHE A 226 -18.41 -18.39 -3.67
CA PHE A 226 -18.17 -17.37 -2.65
C PHE A 226 -17.48 -16.14 -3.24
N PRO A 227 -17.95 -14.91 -2.93
CA PRO A 227 -17.30 -13.69 -3.38
C PRO A 227 -15.81 -13.61 -3.03
N ALA A 228 -15.45 -14.08 -1.83
CA ALA A 228 -14.06 -14.16 -1.38
C ALA A 228 -13.23 -15.14 -2.22
N TYR A 229 -13.79 -16.27 -2.65
CA TYR A 229 -13.11 -17.20 -3.55
C TYR A 229 -12.82 -16.54 -4.90
N ALA A 230 -13.80 -15.82 -5.46
CA ALA A 230 -13.64 -15.05 -6.69
C ALA A 230 -12.54 -13.98 -6.56
N PHE A 231 -12.50 -13.29 -5.42
CA PHE A 231 -11.46 -12.33 -5.10
C PHE A 231 -10.07 -12.97 -4.96
N PHE A 232 -9.93 -14.14 -4.33
CA PHE A 232 -8.63 -14.82 -4.29
C PHE A 232 -8.20 -15.34 -5.66
N TRP A 233 -9.15 -15.75 -6.50
CA TRP A 233 -8.88 -16.14 -7.88
C TRP A 233 -8.30 -14.99 -8.73
N THR A 234 -8.79 -13.75 -8.55
CA THR A 234 -8.25 -12.59 -9.29
C THR A 234 -6.81 -12.28 -8.91
N ARG A 235 -6.34 -12.76 -7.76
CA ARG A 235 -4.94 -12.63 -7.31
C ARG A 235 -4.02 -13.71 -7.88
N SER A 236 -4.59 -14.77 -8.44
CA SER A 236 -3.83 -15.88 -8.99
C SER A 236 -3.03 -15.48 -10.23
N ARG A 237 -1.95 -16.23 -10.51
CA ARG A 237 -1.13 -16.05 -11.72
C ARG A 237 -1.93 -16.24 -13.02
N TRP A 238 -3.01 -17.02 -13.00
CA TRP A 238 -3.84 -17.23 -14.19
C TRP A 238 -4.68 -16.02 -14.52
N PHE A 239 -5.31 -15.41 -13.52
CA PHE A 239 -6.03 -14.15 -13.73
C PHE A 239 -5.05 -13.04 -14.14
N LYS A 240 -3.95 -12.85 -13.40
CA LYS A 240 -2.92 -11.86 -13.74
C LYS A 240 -2.35 -12.06 -15.14
N GLY A 241 -2.09 -13.32 -15.53
CA GLY A 241 -1.63 -13.67 -16.87
C GLY A 241 -2.69 -13.47 -17.96
N TRP A 242 -3.98 -13.72 -17.66
CA TRP A 242 -5.08 -13.41 -18.57
C TRP A 242 -5.20 -11.90 -18.77
N VAL A 243 -5.14 -11.11 -17.70
CA VAL A 243 -5.12 -9.63 -17.79
C VAL A 243 -3.97 -9.17 -18.67
N ALA A 244 -2.75 -9.66 -18.42
CA ALA A 244 -1.58 -9.27 -19.20
C ALA A 244 -1.71 -9.57 -20.70
N ARG A 245 -2.39 -10.67 -21.08
CA ARG A 245 -2.63 -11.02 -22.50
C ARG A 245 -3.75 -10.20 -23.16
N ASN A 246 -4.74 -9.76 -22.38
CA ASN A 246 -5.88 -9.00 -22.91
C ASN A 246 -5.63 -7.49 -22.92
N VAL A 247 -4.68 -7.01 -22.11
CA VAL A 247 -4.20 -5.64 -22.18
C VAL A 247 -3.36 -5.48 -23.44
N ARG A 248 -3.88 -4.77 -24.45
CA ARG A 248 -3.15 -4.45 -25.67
C ARG A 248 -1.93 -3.57 -25.34
N GLU A 249 -0.73 -3.97 -25.77
CA GLU A 249 0.51 -3.23 -25.49
C GLU A 249 0.58 -1.88 -26.24
N VAL A 250 -0.12 -1.76 -27.37
CA VAL A 250 -0.18 -0.54 -28.19
C VAL A 250 -1.55 0.11 -28.01
N GLY A 251 -1.64 1.13 -27.14
CA GLY A 251 -2.86 1.90 -26.88
C GLY A 251 -3.23 2.04 -25.39
N GLN A 252 -4.47 2.46 -25.10
CA GLN A 252 -4.98 2.49 -23.73
C GLN A 252 -5.11 1.06 -23.18
N ARG A 253 -4.42 0.79 -22.06
CA ARG A 253 -4.43 -0.50 -21.35
C ARG A 253 -5.79 -0.79 -20.72
N ASN A 254 -6.76 -1.23 -21.50
CA ASN A 254 -8.13 -1.39 -21.02
C ASN A 254 -8.67 -2.81 -21.20
N ILE A 255 -9.52 -3.24 -20.25
CA ILE A 255 -10.38 -4.42 -20.37
C ILE A 255 -11.82 -3.95 -20.16
N SER A 256 -12.72 -4.31 -21.06
CA SER A 256 -14.15 -3.99 -20.96
C SER A 256 -14.89 -4.95 -20.02
N ALA A 257 -16.09 -4.57 -19.56
CA ALA A 257 -16.98 -5.49 -18.84
C ALA A 257 -17.32 -6.72 -19.70
N ALA A 258 -17.48 -6.55 -21.01
CA ALA A 258 -17.74 -7.66 -21.93
C ALA A 258 -16.58 -8.66 -21.96
N GLU A 259 -15.33 -8.20 -21.93
CA GLU A 259 -14.16 -9.08 -21.84
C GLU A 259 -14.06 -9.75 -20.46
N TYR A 260 -14.26 -9.01 -19.37
CA TYR A 260 -14.29 -9.59 -18.01
C TYR A 260 -15.41 -10.63 -17.84
N ASN A 261 -16.58 -10.42 -18.46
CA ASN A 261 -17.69 -11.37 -18.43
C ASN A 261 -17.30 -12.75 -18.96
N LEU A 262 -16.38 -12.79 -19.92
CA LEU A 262 -15.90 -14.01 -20.57
C LEU A 262 -14.75 -14.68 -19.81
N HIS A 263 -14.17 -14.03 -18.80
CA HIS A 263 -13.09 -14.63 -18.03
C HIS A 263 -13.56 -15.91 -17.35
N GLU A 264 -12.77 -16.97 -17.48
CA GLU A 264 -13.09 -18.28 -16.94
C GLU A 264 -12.51 -18.44 -15.53
N VAL A 265 -13.34 -18.96 -14.62
CA VAL A 265 -12.99 -19.27 -13.23
C VAL A 265 -13.37 -20.72 -12.92
N PRO A 266 -12.49 -21.53 -12.29
CA PRO A 266 -12.84 -22.87 -11.84
C PRO A 266 -13.91 -22.80 -10.75
N VAL A 267 -14.92 -23.66 -10.85
CA VAL A 267 -16.06 -23.70 -9.92
C VAL A 267 -16.05 -25.03 -9.15
N PRO A 268 -15.19 -25.17 -8.11
CA PRO A 268 -15.23 -26.34 -7.24
C PRO A 268 -16.50 -26.34 -6.37
N PRO A 269 -16.84 -27.47 -5.70
CA PRO A 269 -17.90 -27.50 -4.70
C PRO A 269 -17.72 -26.41 -3.63
N LEU A 270 -18.83 -25.89 -3.08
CA LEU A 270 -18.79 -24.79 -2.10
C LEU A 270 -17.90 -25.10 -0.89
N GLU A 271 -17.88 -26.35 -0.42
CA GLU A 271 -17.00 -26.80 0.68
C GLU A 271 -15.51 -26.58 0.36
N VAL A 272 -15.09 -26.90 -0.87
CA VAL A 272 -13.71 -26.68 -1.33
C VAL A 272 -13.41 -25.18 -1.51
N GLN A 273 -14.42 -24.39 -1.90
CA GLN A 273 -14.28 -22.93 -1.94
C GLN A 273 -14.08 -22.36 -0.54
N GLU A 274 -14.81 -22.87 0.46
CA GLU A 274 -14.73 -22.45 1.86
C GLU A 274 -13.31 -22.65 2.40
N ASP A 275 -12.67 -23.79 2.10
CA ASP A 275 -11.30 -24.06 2.51
C ASP A 275 -10.30 -23.04 1.96
N VAL A 276 -10.44 -22.67 0.69
CA VAL A 276 -9.60 -21.63 0.07
C VAL A 276 -9.88 -20.25 0.67
N VAL A 277 -11.15 -19.92 0.92
CA VAL A 277 -11.53 -18.65 1.55
C VAL A 277 -10.94 -18.56 2.95
N ARG A 278 -11.11 -19.59 3.77
CA ARG A 278 -10.56 -19.68 5.12
C ARG A 278 -9.04 -19.51 5.13
N LEU A 279 -8.34 -20.18 4.21
CA LEU A 279 -6.90 -20.05 4.07
C LEU A 279 -6.49 -18.63 3.66
N GLY A 280 -7.13 -18.09 2.63
CA GLY A 280 -6.82 -16.75 2.09
C GLY A 280 -7.09 -15.63 3.08
N GLU A 281 -8.22 -15.69 3.81
CA GLU A 281 -8.55 -14.73 4.86
C GLU A 281 -7.61 -14.85 6.05
N GLY A 282 -7.24 -16.08 6.44
CA GLY A 282 -6.22 -16.33 7.46
C GLY A 282 -4.87 -15.70 7.11
N PHE A 283 -4.44 -15.84 5.85
CA PHE A 283 -3.24 -15.18 5.33
C PHE A 283 -3.34 -13.66 5.38
N GLN A 284 -4.45 -13.07 4.95
CA GLN A 284 -4.67 -11.62 5.01
C GLN A 284 -4.64 -11.11 6.47
N ALA A 285 -5.27 -11.82 7.40
CA ALA A 285 -5.29 -11.46 8.81
C ALA A 285 -3.88 -11.49 9.43
N GLU A 286 -3.09 -12.51 9.10
CA GLU A 286 -1.69 -12.64 9.54
C GLU A 286 -0.84 -11.46 9.04
N LEU A 287 -0.95 -11.10 7.76
CA LEU A 287 -0.23 -9.97 7.18
C LEU A 287 -0.62 -8.65 7.86
N ALA A 288 -1.92 -8.42 8.07
CA ALA A 288 -2.42 -7.22 8.72
C ALA A 288 -1.98 -7.12 10.20
N LEU A 289 -1.77 -8.24 10.89
CA LEU A 289 -1.19 -8.24 12.24
C LEU A 289 0.27 -7.80 12.22
N ARG A 290 1.08 -8.33 11.29
CA ARG A 290 2.50 -7.97 11.16
C ARG A 290 2.72 -6.52 10.74
N GLU A 291 1.88 -6.01 9.85
CA GLU A 291 1.89 -4.58 9.51
C GLU A 291 1.61 -3.70 10.73
N ARG A 292 0.63 -4.09 11.57
CA ARG A 292 0.34 -3.38 12.83
C ARG A 292 1.51 -3.42 13.82
N GLU A 293 2.23 -4.53 13.92
CA GLU A 293 3.45 -4.64 14.74
C GLU A 293 4.55 -3.70 14.24
N ILE A 294 4.75 -3.60 12.92
CA ILE A 294 5.69 -2.65 12.31
C ILE A 294 5.30 -1.21 12.64
N ASP A 295 4.02 -0.86 12.55
CA ASP A 295 3.53 0.48 12.89
C ASP A 295 3.69 0.81 14.37
N GLN A 296 3.55 -0.18 15.26
CA GLN A 296 3.83 -0.03 16.69
C GLN A 296 5.32 0.21 16.95
N LEU A 297 6.21 -0.54 16.29
CA LEU A 297 7.66 -0.33 16.38
C LEU A 297 8.06 1.07 15.87
N MET A 298 7.46 1.52 14.78
CA MET A 298 7.70 2.88 14.25
C MET A 298 7.26 3.96 15.24
N ARG A 299 6.10 3.80 15.89
CA ARG A 299 5.63 4.71 16.94
C ARG A 299 6.53 4.68 18.18
N LEU A 300 6.97 3.49 18.61
CA LEU A 300 7.92 3.34 19.71
C LEU A 300 9.23 4.06 19.39
N LYS A 301 9.77 3.89 18.17
CA LYS A 301 10.97 4.59 17.72
C LYS A 301 10.81 6.11 17.82
N GLN A 302 9.69 6.64 17.35
CA GLN A 302 9.41 8.07 17.41
C GLN A 302 9.37 8.58 18.86
N ALA A 303 8.72 7.84 19.76
CA ALA A 303 8.69 8.17 21.19
C ALA A 303 10.09 8.15 21.81
N LEU A 304 10.85 7.06 21.61
CA LEU A 304 12.23 6.95 22.10
C LEU A 304 13.13 8.06 21.53
N THR A 305 12.97 8.41 20.26
CA THR A 305 13.73 9.51 19.65
C THR A 305 13.43 10.83 20.34
N ARG A 306 12.16 11.11 20.66
CA ARG A 306 11.75 12.31 21.39
C ARG A 306 12.33 12.34 22.80
N ASP A 307 12.28 11.23 23.53
CA ASP A 307 12.72 11.15 24.92
C ASP A 307 14.24 11.21 25.05
N LEU A 308 14.97 10.50 24.18
CA LEU A 308 16.43 10.38 24.24
C LEU A 308 17.16 11.60 23.67
N ILE A 309 16.56 12.30 22.71
CA ILE A 309 17.15 13.49 22.07
C ILE A 309 16.59 14.78 22.68
N GLY A 310 15.31 14.79 23.06
CA GLY A 310 14.62 15.98 23.56
C GLY A 310 14.80 16.26 25.05
N GLY A 311 15.00 15.23 25.88
CA GLY A 311 15.48 15.38 27.27
C GLY A 311 16.99 15.50 27.32
#